data_AF-A0A9Q3J1K5-F1
#
_entry.id   AF-A0A9Q3J1K5-F1
#
_cell.length_a   1.000
_cell.length_b   1.000
_cell.length_c   1.000
_cell.angle_alpha   90.00
_cell.angle_beta   90.00
_cell.angle_gamma   90.00
#
_symmetry.space_group_name_H-M   'P 1'
#
loop_
_entity.id
_entity.type
_entity.pdbx_description
1 polymer ?
#
loop_
_entity_poly.entity_id
_entity_poly.type
_entity_poly.pdbx_seq_one_letter_code
_entity_poly.pdbx_strand_id
1 'polypeptide(L)'
;MYVSYHQDDWNTWLPLAEFAYNNSDHSSTKQSLFFTVYGIDPQFDSAHITQDTPSGDLLTKIQQVQKDVKRELEVSINRLKRYADKSRASPSVFNPSDMVWLSSKKIKSTGPT
;
A
#
# COMPACT_ATOMS: atom_id res chain seq x y z
N MET A 1 14.55 -0.54 6.46
CA MET A 1 14.62 -0.53 7.93
C MET A 1 13.95 0.77 8.36
N TYR A 2 12.90 0.72 9.18
CA TYR A 2 11.97 1.86 9.42
C TYR A 2 12.36 2.74 10.62
N VAL A 3 13.55 2.54 11.18
CA VAL A 3 14.13 3.25 12.32
C VAL A 3 15.61 3.45 12.00
N SER A 4 16.29 4.41 12.63
CA SER A 4 17.74 4.64 12.46
C SER A 4 18.52 3.32 12.53
N TYR A 5 19.74 3.29 11.98
CA TYR A 5 20.61 2.11 12.02
C TYR A 5 20.82 1.59 13.45
N HIS A 6 20.73 2.47 14.46
CA HIS A 6 20.87 2.17 15.88
C HIS A 6 19.53 1.96 16.62
N GLN A 7 18.38 2.08 15.94
CA GLN A 7 17.03 1.94 16.50
C GLN A 7 16.71 2.90 17.67
N ASP A 8 17.38 4.04 17.74
CA ASP A 8 17.35 4.97 18.87
C ASP A 8 16.38 6.16 18.68
N ASP A 9 15.85 6.36 17.46
CA ASP A 9 14.97 7.48 17.12
C ASP A 9 13.47 7.13 17.16
N TRP A 10 13.09 5.99 17.75
CA TRP A 10 11.70 5.51 17.79
C TRP A 10 10.71 6.53 18.40
N ASN A 11 11.16 7.31 19.38
CA ASN A 11 10.36 8.35 20.02
C ASN A 11 9.96 9.48 19.05
N THR A 12 10.80 9.77 18.06
CA THR A 12 10.57 10.78 17.03
C THR A 12 9.47 10.35 16.06
N TRP A 13 9.30 9.04 15.87
CA TRP A 13 8.31 8.44 14.98
C TRP A 13 6.99 8.09 15.68
N LEU A 14 6.95 8.12 17.02
CA LEU A 14 5.78 7.72 17.81
C LEU A 14 4.50 8.47 17.44
N PRO A 15 4.50 9.81 17.24
CA PRO A 15 3.29 10.53 16.84
C PRO A 15 2.75 10.07 15.48
N LEU A 16 3.65 9.74 14.55
CA LEU A 16 3.27 9.23 13.22
C LEU A 16 2.69 7.81 13.31
N ALA A 17 3.26 6.97 14.17
CA ALA A 17 2.77 5.61 14.40
C ALA A 17 1.37 5.62 15.04
N GLU A 18 1.15 6.49 16.03
CA GLU A 18 -0.16 6.68 16.65
C GLU A 18 -1.18 7.18 15.63
N PHE A 19 -0.83 8.18 14.82
CA PHE A 19 -1.69 8.69 13.76
C PHE A 19 -2.07 7.60 12.75
N ALA A 20 -1.09 6.82 12.27
CA ALA A 20 -1.33 5.73 11.32
C ALA A 20 -2.21 4.63 11.92
N TYR A 21 -1.99 4.27 13.19
CA TYR A 21 -2.80 3.29 13.91
C TYR A 21 -4.25 3.76 14.05
N ASN A 22 -4.46 5.00 14.52
CA ASN A 22 -5.80 5.56 14.73
C ASN A 22 -6.59 5.75 13.42
N ASN A 23 -5.90 5.90 12.28
CA ASN A 23 -6.49 6.07 10.96
C ASN A 23 -6.63 4.74 10.17
N SER A 24 -6.21 3.61 10.75
CA SER A 24 -6.31 2.29 10.12
C SER A 24 -7.59 1.58 10.55
N ASP A 25 -8.24 0.87 9.61
CA ASP A 25 -9.42 0.07 9.93
C ASP A 25 -9.11 -1.05 10.92
N HIS A 26 -9.83 -1.05 12.03
CA HIS A 26 -9.73 -2.13 13.00
C HIS A 26 -10.53 -3.36 12.56
N SER A 27 -9.98 -4.54 12.80
CA SER A 27 -10.58 -5.82 12.36
C SER A 27 -11.96 -6.09 12.95
N SER A 28 -12.22 -5.60 14.17
CA SER A 28 -13.46 -5.75 14.94
C SER A 28 -14.55 -4.77 14.53
N THR A 29 -14.22 -3.50 14.35
CA THR A 29 -15.17 -2.41 14.02
C THR A 29 -15.33 -2.20 12.52
N LYS A 30 -14.39 -2.70 11.70
CA LYS A 30 -14.30 -2.42 10.25
C LYS A 30 -14.23 -0.92 9.93
N GLN A 31 -13.80 -0.12 10.89
CA GLN A 31 -13.71 1.32 10.84
C GLN A 31 -12.46 1.75 11.62
N SER A 32 -11.89 2.89 11.27
CA SER A 32 -10.80 3.50 12.04
C SER A 32 -11.29 3.98 13.41
N LEU A 33 -10.35 4.20 14.33
CA LEU A 33 -10.66 4.82 15.62
C LEU A 33 -11.06 6.30 15.44
N PHE A 34 -10.39 7.04 14.53
CA PHE A 34 -10.75 8.43 14.26
C PHE A 34 -12.19 8.55 13.77
N PHE A 35 -12.61 7.67 12.86
CA PHE A 35 -13.99 7.62 12.40
C PHE A 35 -14.95 7.23 13.52
N THR A 36 -14.58 6.26 14.36
CA THR A 36 -15.43 5.81 15.47
C THR A 36 -15.64 6.91 16.52
N VAL A 37 -14.60 7.69 16.83
CA VAL A 37 -14.65 8.73 17.89
C VAL A 37 -15.16 10.06 17.36
N TYR A 38 -14.74 10.47 16.16
CA TYR A 38 -14.99 11.80 15.62
C TYR A 38 -15.85 11.82 14.36
N GLY A 39 -16.16 10.66 13.77
CA GLY A 39 -16.95 10.57 12.53
C GLY A 39 -16.19 10.99 11.26
N ILE A 40 -14.88 11.23 11.35
CA ILE A 40 -14.04 11.65 10.23
C ILE A 40 -12.66 11.00 10.32
N ASP A 41 -12.12 10.62 9.17
CA ASP A 41 -10.74 10.18 9.01
C ASP A 41 -9.88 11.37 8.56
N PRO A 42 -8.96 11.88 9.42
CA PRO A 42 -8.09 12.97 9.03
C PRO A 42 -7.13 12.51 7.93
N GLN A 43 -7.01 13.32 6.88
CA GLN A 43 -5.98 13.13 5.87
C GLN A 43 -4.71 13.86 6.28
N PHE A 44 -3.57 13.21 6.10
CA PHE A 44 -2.28 13.86 6.27
C PHE A 44 -2.03 14.77 5.06
N ASP A 45 -2.36 16.05 5.20
CA ASP A 45 -2.07 17.06 4.17
C ASP A 45 -0.80 17.83 4.51
N SER A 46 0.26 17.58 3.73
CA SER A 46 1.53 18.27 3.87
C SER A 46 1.55 19.65 3.20
N ALA A 47 0.52 20.05 2.46
CA ALA A 47 0.50 21.30 1.69
C ALA A 47 0.60 22.56 2.57
N HIS A 48 0.24 22.46 3.85
CA HIS A 48 0.23 23.58 4.79
C HIS A 48 1.49 23.68 5.67
N ILE A 49 2.44 22.75 5.54
CA ILE A 49 3.67 22.74 6.34
C ILE A 49 4.79 23.43 5.56
N THR A 50 5.19 24.62 6.01
CA THR A 50 6.35 25.35 5.46
C THR A 50 7.67 24.90 6.10
N GLN A 51 8.77 24.99 5.33
CA GLN A 51 10.11 24.56 5.77
C GLN A 51 10.63 25.32 7.00
N ASP A 52 10.17 26.55 7.24
CA ASP A 52 10.59 27.38 8.37
C ASP A 52 9.96 26.99 9.72
N THR A 53 9.12 25.94 9.74
CA THR A 53 8.54 25.42 10.98
C THR A 53 9.42 24.32 11.57
N PRO A 54 9.44 24.12 12.90
CA PRO A 54 10.12 22.98 13.53
C PRO A 54 9.68 21.61 12.98
N SER A 55 8.49 21.54 12.38
CA SER A 55 7.93 20.35 11.73
C SER A 55 8.42 20.11 10.30
N GLY A 56 9.07 21.10 9.67
CA GLY A 56 9.58 21.01 8.29
C GLY A 56 10.66 19.95 8.11
N ASP A 57 11.61 19.89 9.06
CA ASP A 57 12.67 18.87 9.07
C ASP A 57 12.11 17.45 9.25
N LEU A 58 11.06 17.30 10.06
CA LEU A 58 10.39 16.01 10.22
C LEU A 58 9.66 15.60 8.94
N LEU A 59 8.99 16.55 8.28
CA LEU A 59 8.29 16.29 7.02
C LEU A 59 9.25 15.84 5.90
N THR A 60 10.40 16.50 5.76
CA THR A 60 11.41 16.09 4.76
C THR A 60 11.92 14.68 5.02
N LYS A 61 12.16 14.32 6.28
CA LYS A 61 12.51 12.94 6.69
C LYS A 61 11.40 11.94 6.34
N ILE A 62 10.14 12.25 6.64
CA ILE A 62 8.99 11.40 6.30
C ILE A 62 8.92 11.18 4.78
N GLN A 63 9.04 12.24 3.99
CA GLN A 63 9.00 12.16 2.53
C GLN A 63 10.15 11.29 1.96
N GLN A 64 11.35 11.44 2.53
CA GLN A 64 12.50 10.63 2.13
C GLN A 64 12.28 9.14 2.45
N VAL A 65 11.82 8.83 3.67
CA VAL A 65 11.49 7.45 4.08
C VAL A 65 10.41 6.87 3.17
N GLN A 66 9.34 7.61 2.88
CA GLN A 66 8.28 7.16 1.96
C GLN A 66 8.82 6.85 0.56
N LYS A 67 9.74 7.68 0.04
CA LYS A 67 10.37 7.45 -1.27
C LYS A 67 11.21 6.17 -1.27
N ASP A 68 11.99 5.96 -0.21
CA ASP A 68 12.84 4.77 -0.10
C ASP A 68 12.00 3.49 0.06
N VAL A 69 10.93 3.54 0.86
CA VAL A 69 9.97 2.44 1.01
C VAL A 69 9.32 2.08 -0.33
N LYS A 70 8.87 3.08 -1.10
CA LYS A 70 8.28 2.84 -2.44
C LYS A 70 9.28 2.15 -3.37
N ARG A 71 10.53 2.62 -3.39
CA ARG A 71 11.60 2.00 -4.18
C ARG A 71 11.83 0.54 -3.79
N GLU A 72 11.97 0.25 -2.51
CA GLU A 72 12.20 -1.12 -2.02
C GLU A 72 11.00 -2.04 -2.28
N LEU A 73 9.79 -1.51 -2.19
CA LEU A 73 8.57 -2.24 -2.54
C LEU A 73 8.55 -2.60 -4.03
N GLU A 74 8.88 -1.65 -4.92
CA GLU A 74 8.98 -1.90 -6.36
C GLU A 74 10.04 -2.97 -6.67
N VAL A 75 11.20 -2.91 -6.04
CA VAL A 75 12.25 -3.92 -6.18
C VAL A 75 11.74 -5.30 -5.72
N SER A 76 11.07 -5.35 -4.58
CA SER A 76 10.51 -6.58 -4.02
C SER A 76 9.42 -7.18 -4.90
N ILE A 77 8.49 -6.35 -5.42
CA ILE A 77 7.45 -6.76 -6.38
C ILE A 77 8.10 -7.31 -7.65
N ASN A 78 9.11 -6.64 -8.19
CA ASN A 78 9.83 -7.12 -9.37
C ASN A 78 10.54 -8.44 -9.12
N ARG A 79 11.13 -8.64 -7.93
CA ARG A 79 11.72 -9.91 -7.52
C ARG A 79 10.66 -11.01 -7.49
N LEU A 80 9.52 -10.76 -6.83
CA LEU A 80 8.40 -11.71 -6.77
C LEU A 80 7.89 -12.07 -8.17
N LYS A 81 7.75 -11.07 -9.05
CA LYS A 81 7.36 -11.26 -10.45
C LYS A 81 8.33 -12.19 -11.18
N ARG A 82 9.64 -11.96 -11.07
CA ARG A 82 10.67 -12.83 -11.70
C ARG A 82 10.56 -14.28 -11.23
N TYR A 83 10.31 -14.53 -9.94
CA TYR A 83 10.13 -15.90 -9.45
C TYR A 83 8.81 -16.51 -9.92
N ALA A 84 7.71 -15.74 -9.89
CA ALA A 84 6.42 -16.20 -10.39
C ALA A 84 6.49 -16.56 -11.88
N ASP A 85 7.13 -15.72 -12.69
CA ASP A 85 7.26 -15.93 -14.14
C ASP A 85 8.10 -17.18 -14.49
N LYS A 86 9.05 -17.61 -13.64
CA LYS A 86 9.75 -18.90 -13.82
C LYS A 86 8.85 -20.11 -13.68
N SER A 87 7.82 -20.02 -12.82
CA SER A 87 6.87 -21.11 -12.57
C SER A 87 5.66 -21.08 -13.51
N ARG A 88 5.51 -20.02 -14.31
CA ARG A 88 4.43 -19.91 -15.30
C ARG A 88 4.83 -20.67 -16.56
N ALA A 89 3.90 -21.48 -17.07
CA ALA A 89 4.02 -22.01 -18.42
C ALA A 89 4.11 -20.84 -19.40
N SER A 90 4.89 -21.01 -20.49
CA SER A 90 4.95 -20.05 -21.57
C SER A 90 3.52 -19.71 -22.03
N PRO A 91 3.20 -18.43 -22.28
CA PRO A 91 1.89 -18.07 -22.79
C PRO A 91 1.62 -18.86 -24.07
N SER A 92 0.49 -19.56 -24.12
CA SER A 92 0.04 -20.22 -25.34
C SER A 92 -0.23 -19.15 -26.39
N VAL A 93 0.46 -19.24 -27.53
CA VAL A 93 0.18 -18.39 -28.69
C VAL A 93 -1.08 -18.94 -29.35
N PHE A 94 -2.16 -18.15 -29.34
CA PHE A 94 -3.41 -18.49 -30.00
C PHE A 94 -3.46 -17.81 -31.36
N ASN A 95 -3.85 -18.56 -32.38
CA ASN A 95 -4.14 -18.03 -33.70
C ASN A 95 -5.64 -17.74 -33.85
N PRO A 96 -6.02 -16.81 -34.75
CA PRO A 96 -7.40 -16.72 -35.19
C PRO A 96 -7.91 -18.10 -35.62
N SER A 97 -9.08 -18.50 -35.10
CA SER A 97 -9.72 -19.83 -35.25
C SER A 97 -9.32 -20.94 -34.27
N ASP A 98 -8.43 -20.69 -33.30
CA ASP A 98 -8.18 -21.66 -32.22
C ASP A 98 -9.35 -21.74 -31.23
N MET A 99 -9.73 -22.96 -30.84
CA MET A 99 -10.74 -23.20 -29.80
C MET A 99 -10.08 -23.32 -28.43
N VAL A 100 -10.58 -22.56 -27.45
CA VAL A 100 -10.09 -22.57 -26.07
C VAL A 100 -11.19 -22.93 -25.08
N TRP A 101 -10.84 -23.68 -24.04
CA TRP A 101 -11.77 -24.02 -22.97
C TRP A 101 -11.97 -22.81 -22.05
N LEU A 102 -13.21 -22.34 -21.94
CA LEU A 102 -13.61 -21.25 -21.05
C LEU A 102 -14.31 -21.80 -19.80
N SER A 103 -13.91 -21.32 -18.63
CA SER A 103 -14.61 -21.65 -17.38
C SER A 103 -15.80 -20.72 -17.18
N SER A 104 -16.99 -21.28 -17.02
CA SER A 104 -18.23 -20.53 -16.75
C SER A 104 -18.35 -19.98 -15.33
N LYS A 105 -17.47 -20.39 -14.39
CA LYS A 105 -17.57 -20.06 -12.95
C LYS A 105 -17.64 -18.56 -12.63
N LYS A 106 -17.14 -17.70 -13.52
CA LYS A 106 -17.13 -16.23 -13.34
C LYS A 106 -17.76 -15.48 -14.52
N ILE A 107 -18.37 -16.19 -15.45
CA ILE A 107 -19.04 -15.58 -16.59
C ILE A 107 -20.49 -15.39 -16.20
N LYS A 108 -20.92 -14.14 -16.05
CA LYS A 108 -22.34 -13.82 -15.89
C LYS A 108 -22.98 -13.90 -17.29
N SER A 109 -23.72 -14.97 -17.54
CA SER A 109 -24.55 -15.07 -18.74
C SER A 109 -25.84 -14.29 -18.53
N THR A 110 -26.23 -13.47 -19.50
CA THR A 110 -27.47 -12.67 -19.49
C THR A 110 -28.68 -13.44 -20.07
N GLY A 111 -28.56 -14.76 -20.28
CA GLY A 111 -29.64 -15.60 -20.82
C GLY A 111 -30.51 -16.23 -19.72
N PRO A 112 -31.82 -16.47 -19.96
CA PRO A 112 -32.67 -17.16 -19.00
C PRO A 112 -32.33 -18.66 -18.94
N THR A 113 -32.40 -19.23 -17.74
CA THR A 113 -32.28 -20.67 -17.45
C THR A 113 -33.44 -21.48 -18.00
#